data_AF-A0A3L7LRH1-F1
#
_entry.id   AF-A0A3L7LRH1-F1
#
_cell.length_a   1.000
_cell.length_b   1.000
_cell.length_c   1.000
_cell.angle_alpha   90.00
_cell.angle_beta   90.00
_cell.angle_gamma   90.00
#
_symmetry.space_group_name_H-M   'P 1'
#
loop_
_entity.id
_entity.type
_entity.pdbx_description
1 polymer ?
#
loop_
_entity_poly.entity_id
_entity_poly.type
_entity_poly.pdbx_seq_one_letter_code
_entity_poly.pdbx_strand_id
1 'polypeptide(L)' 'MNPAFYSWPAFLAMDGYAFYVWLAVAATLLSLVILMAQTLVARRQQLNAIRRQQARAARLH' A
#
# COMPACT_ATOMS: atom_id res chain seq x y z
N MET A 1 -4.23 5.47 -39.84
CA MET A 1 -3.65 5.27 -38.50
C MET A 1 -4.54 4.26 -37.79
N ASN A 2 -4.07 3.04 -37.55
CA ASN A 2 -4.87 1.98 -36.93
C ASN A 2 -4.70 2.07 -35.40
N PRO A 3 -5.75 2.31 -34.61
CA PRO A 3 -5.62 2.36 -33.15
C PRO A 3 -5.26 0.97 -32.62
N ALA A 4 -4.29 0.89 -31.71
CA ALA A 4 -3.86 -0.37 -31.09
C ALA A 4 -4.98 -1.04 -30.25
N PHE A 5 -5.99 -0.27 -29.84
CA PHE A 5 -7.17 -0.76 -29.11
C PHE A 5 -8.42 -0.06 -29.62
N TYR A 6 -9.45 -0.86 -29.93
CA TYR A 6 -10.73 -0.36 -30.42
C TYR A 6 -11.69 0.09 -29.30
N SER A 7 -11.40 -0.24 -28.04
CA SER A 7 -12.28 0.08 -26.91
C SER A 7 -11.55 0.00 -25.56
N TRP A 8 -12.06 0.71 -24.56
CA TRP A 8 -11.55 0.65 -23.18
C TRP A 8 -11.58 -0.78 -22.59
N PRO A 9 -12.65 -1.58 -22.79
CA PRO A 9 -12.65 -2.99 -22.39
C PRO A 9 -11.57 -3.82 -23.08
N ALA A 10 -11.21 -3.54 -24.34
CA ALA A 10 -10.15 -4.27 -25.05
C ALA A 10 -8.75 -4.00 -24.48
N PHE A 11 -8.54 -2.83 -23.88
CA PHE A 11 -7.30 -2.52 -23.15
C PHE A 11 -7.25 -3.27 -21.80
N LEU A 12 -8.38 -3.33 -21.09
CA LEU A 12 -8.52 -4.09 -19.84
C LEU A 12 -8.40 -5.60 -20.06
N ALA A 13 -8.97 -6.09 -21.15
CA ALA A 13 -8.98 -7.48 -21.59
C ALA A 13 -8.08 -7.65 -22.83
N MET A 14 -6.81 -7.28 -22.70
CA MET A 14 -5.77 -7.71 -23.64
C MET A 14 -5.70 -9.24 -23.64
N ASP A 15 -6.31 -9.87 -24.65
CA ASP A 15 -6.34 -11.32 -24.84
C ASP A 15 -4.95 -11.94 -24.61
N GLY A 16 -4.85 -12.80 -23.60
CA GLY A 16 -3.63 -13.52 -23.23
C GLY A 16 -2.68 -12.82 -22.24
N TYR A 17 -2.66 -11.48 -22.16
CA TYR A 17 -1.68 -10.74 -21.33
C TYR A 17 -2.28 -9.91 -20.19
N ALA A 18 -3.56 -9.57 -20.25
CA ALA A 18 -4.24 -8.77 -19.23
C ALA A 18 -4.06 -9.34 -17.81
N PHE A 19 -4.15 -10.66 -17.68
CA PHE A 19 -4.01 -11.34 -16.39
C PHE A 19 -2.66 -11.03 -15.70
N TYR A 20 -1.55 -11.14 -16.44
CA TYR A 20 -0.22 -10.89 -15.90
C TYR A 20 -0.01 -9.41 -15.54
N VAL A 21 -0.53 -8.50 -16.35
CA VAL A 21 -0.46 -7.05 -16.09
C VAL A 21 -1.23 -6.71 -14.81
N TRP A 22 -2.46 -7.19 -14.67
CA TRP A 22 -3.26 -6.96 -13.47
C TRP A 22 -2.66 -7.59 -12.22
N LEU A 23 -2.04 -8.77 -12.34
CA LEU A 23 -1.30 -9.38 -11.24
C LEU A 23 -0.11 -8.52 -10.80
N ALA A 24 0.67 -7.99 -11.75
CA ALA A 24 1.80 -7.10 -11.45
C ALA A 24 1.33 -5.77 -10.83
N VAL A 25 0.24 -5.20 -11.34
CA VAL A 25 -0.39 -3.99 -10.77
C VAL A 25 -0.85 -4.26 -9.34
N ALA A 26 -1.56 -5.38 -9.11
CA ALA A 26 -2.03 -5.77 -7.79
C ALA A 26 -0.86 -6.00 -6.82
N ALA A 27 0.20 -6.68 -7.26
CA ALA A 27 1.41 -6.91 -6.45
C ALA A 27 2.10 -5.60 -6.07
N THR A 28 2.19 -4.65 -7.00
CA THR A 28 2.78 -3.32 -6.75
C THR A 28 1.93 -2.53 -5.77
N LEU A 29 0.61 -2.49 -5.98
CA LEU A 29 -0.32 -1.83 -5.05
C LEU A 29 -0.26 -2.45 -3.66
N LEU A 30 -0.22 -3.79 -3.57
CA LEU A 30 -0.08 -4.50 -2.30
C LEU A 30 1.22 -4.09 -1.59
N SER A 31 2.33 -4.04 -2.32
CA SER A 31 3.63 -3.63 -1.77
C SER A 31 3.59 -2.20 -1.24
N LEU A 32 2.96 -1.27 -1.97
CA LEU A 32 2.77 0.12 -1.53
C LEU A 32 1.88 0.20 -0.28
N VAL A 33 0.77 -0.56 -0.25
CA VAL A 33 -0.12 -0.61 0.92
C VAL A 33 0.61 -1.14 2.14
N ILE A 34 1.41 -2.20 1.99
CA ILE A 34 2.25 -2.74 3.07
C ILE A 34 3.24 -1.67 3.55
N LEU A 35 3.92 -0.99 2.63
CA LEU A 35 4.87 0.08 2.93
C LEU A 35 4.21 1.25 3.68
N MET A 36 2.99 1.60 3.30
CA MET A 36 2.24 2.67 3.96
C MET A 36 1.76 2.22 5.35
N ALA A 37 1.26 0.98 5.45
CA ALA A 37 0.84 0.40 6.72
C ALA A 37 1.98 0.31 7.73
N GLN A 38 3.16 -0.19 7.33
CA GLN A 38 4.33 -0.24 8.23
C GLN A 38 4.73 1.14 8.72
N THR A 39 4.65 2.16 7.86
CA THR A 39 5.03 3.54 8.22
C THR A 39 4.06 4.13 9.23
N LEU A 40 2.75 3.87 9.04
CA LEU A 40 1.71 4.30 9.99
C LEU A 40 1.82 3.56 11.33
N VAL A 41 2.10 2.26 11.31
CA VAL A 41 2.29 1.45 12.52
C VAL A 41 3.53 1.90 13.27
N ALA A 42 4.66 2.09 12.59
CA ALA A 42 5.90 2.58 13.19
C ALA A 42 5.68 3.92 13.90
N ARG A 43 4.99 4.86 13.25
CA ARG A 43 4.65 6.17 13.85
C ARG A 43 3.77 6.02 15.10
N ARG A 44 2.78 5.11 15.08
CA ARG A 44 1.92 4.82 16.24
C ARG A 44 2.70 4.18 17.39
N GLN A 45 3.64 3.28 17.09
CA GLN A 45 4.48 2.64 18.08
C GLN A 45 5.39 3.65 18.79
N GLN A 46 5.99 4.60 18.05
CA GLN A 46 6.79 5.67 18.64
C GLN A 46 5.96 6.53 19.62
N LEU A 47 4.74 6.93 19.23
CA LEU A 47 3.86 7.71 20.12
C LEU A 47 3.44 6.92 21.37
N ASN A 48 3.18 5.62 21.23
CA ASN A 48 2.85 4.76 22.37
C ASN A 48 4.04 4.53 23.30
N ALA A 49 5.27 4.46 22.76
CA ALA A 49 6.49 4.37 23.56
C ALA A 49 6.67 5.63 24.43
N ILE A 50 6.46 6.82 23.86
CA ILE A 50 6.50 8.09 24.58
C ILE A 50 5.45 8.13 25.69
N ARG A 51 4.19 7.76 25.40
CA ARG A 51 3.11 7.69 26.41
C ARG A 51 3.46 6.75 27.57
N ARG A 52 4.09 5.60 27.28
CA ARG A 52 4.52 4.65 28.31
C ARG A 52 5.65 5.22 29.20
N GLN A 53 6.58 5.99 28.62
CA GLN A 53 7.62 6.68 29.41
C GLN A 53 7.02 7.79 30.28
N GLN A 54 6.11 8.61 29.75
CA GLN A 54 5.43 9.66 30.51
C GLN A 54 4.64 9.08 31.70
N ALA A 55 3.93 7.97 31.49
CA ALA A 55 3.18 7.29 32.56
C ALA A 55 4.07 6.66 33.65
N ARG A 56 5.35 6.42 33.39
CA ARG A 56 6.33 5.99 34.39
C ARG A 56 6.95 7.18 35.12
N ALA A 57 7.27 8.25 34.39
CA ALA A 57 7.77 9.49 34.98
C ALA A 57 6.74 10.12 35.94
N ALA A 58 5.45 10.08 35.59
CA ALA A 58 4.36 10.57 36.43
C ALA A 58 4.11 9.74 37.71
N ARG A 59 4.73 8.56 37.86
CA ARG A 59 4.69 7.77 39.11
C ARG A 59 5.88 8.04 40.02
N LEU A 60 6.91 8.71 39.51
CA LEU A 60 8.12 9.07 40.25
C LEU A 60 8.11 10.54 40.73
N HIS A 61 7.03 11.27 40.44
CA HIS A 61 6.74 12.60 40.98
C HIS A 61 5.60 12.53 41.99
#